data_AF-A0AAV4JM14-F1
#
_entry.id   AF-A0AAV4JM14-F1
#
_cell.length_a   1.000
_cell.length_b   1.000
_cell.length_c   1.000
_cell.angle_alpha   90.00
_cell.angle_beta   90.00
_cell.angle_gamma   90.00
#
_symmetry.space_group_name_H-M   'P 1'
#
loop_
_entity.id
_entity.type
_entity.pdbx_description
1 polymer ?
#
loop_
_entity_poly.entity_id
_entity_poly.type
_entity_poly.pdbx_seq_one_letter_code
_entity_poly.pdbx_strand_id
1 'polypeptide(L)'
;MPSAFDTIDRHLLLNLLKNIIREDEQRIIRYLFSNTELSIKLKGSSKTQSFKSNIGTPQGDSLSPVLFVVYLEHALKNIRKIETLYTQNTLELAYADDVDFVSTTDFVDVETIKKE
;
A
#
# COMPACT_ATOMS: atom_id res chain seq x y z
N MET A 1 -5.31 -6.43 -6.41
CA MET A 1 -4.27 -7.15 -5.61
C MET A 1 -4.94 -7.76 -4.38
N PRO A 2 -4.87 -9.08 -4.06
CA PRO A 2 -5.71 -9.62 -2.98
C PRO A 2 -5.33 -9.03 -1.62
N SER A 3 -6.33 -8.47 -0.93
CA SER A 3 -6.21 -7.87 0.42
C SER A 3 -5.15 -6.77 0.55
N ALA A 4 -5.07 -5.86 -0.43
CA ALA A 4 -3.98 -4.88 -0.55
C ALA A 4 -3.68 -4.10 0.75
N PHE A 5 -4.71 -3.63 1.48
CA PHE A 5 -4.56 -2.92 2.75
C PHE A 5 -3.92 -3.76 3.87
N ASP A 6 -4.09 -5.08 3.84
CA ASP A 6 -3.54 -6.00 4.85
C ASP A 6 -2.09 -6.38 4.57
N THR A 7 -1.55 -5.97 3.41
CA THR A 7 -0.18 -6.28 2.98
C THR A 7 0.83 -5.16 3.22
N ILE A 8 0.38 -3.98 3.70
CA ILE A 8 1.26 -2.83 3.89
C ILE A 8 2.30 -3.10 4.98
N ASP A 9 3.58 -2.89 4.65
CA ASP A 9 4.65 -2.80 5.63
C ASP A 9 4.61 -1.43 6.35
N ARG A 10 4.26 -1.45 7.64
CA ARG A 10 4.16 -0.25 8.47
C ARG A 10 5.50 0.45 8.68
N HIS A 11 6.61 -0.29 8.77
CA HIS A 11 7.92 0.30 8.95
C HIS A 11 8.34 1.07 7.69
N LEU A 12 8.15 0.48 6.52
CA LEU A 12 8.40 1.15 5.24
C LEU A 12 7.49 2.38 5.09
N LEU A 13 6.19 2.25 5.32
CA LEU A 13 5.24 3.36 5.26
C LEU A 13 5.65 4.51 6.18
N LEU A 14 5.97 4.23 7.45
CA LEU A 14 6.40 5.25 8.40
C LEU A 14 7.72 5.92 7.97
N ASN A 15 8.64 5.20 7.33
CA ASN A 15 9.86 5.78 6.78
C ASN A 15 9.57 6.69 5.59
N LEU A 16 8.66 6.31 4.68
CA LEU A 16 8.24 7.14 3.55
C LEU A 16 7.61 8.46 4.03
N LEU A 17 6.77 8.39 5.06
CA LEU A 17 6.11 9.56 5.63
C LEU A 17 7.08 10.57 6.26
N LYS A 18 8.26 10.16 6.74
CA LYS A 18 9.25 11.08 7.38
C LYS A 18 9.57 12.31 6.53
N ASN A 19 9.53 12.16 5.21
CA ASN A 19 9.89 13.21 4.26
C ASN A 19 8.67 13.97 3.72
N ILE A 20 7.45 13.63 4.15
CA ILE A 20 6.19 14.17 3.63
C ILE A 20 5.46 14.97 4.71
N ILE A 21 5.50 14.49 5.96
CA ILE A 21 4.74 15.05 7.08
C ILE A 21 5.66 15.49 8.22
N ARG A 22 5.14 16.30 9.13
CA ARG A 22 5.88 16.77 10.31
C ARG A 22 6.01 15.64 11.36
N GLU A 23 6.95 15.82 12.29
CA GLU A 23 7.22 14.82 13.32
C GLU A 23 6.03 14.56 14.25
N ASP A 24 5.25 15.60 14.58
CA ASP A 24 4.04 15.53 15.40
C ASP A 24 2.96 14.69 14.71
N GLU A 25 2.69 14.94 13.43
CA GLU A 25 1.77 14.17 12.61
C GLU A 25 2.21 12.70 12.54
N GLN A 26 3.52 12.46 12.35
CA GLN A 26 4.06 11.12 12.29
C GLN A 26 3.96 10.38 13.64
N ARG A 27 4.06 11.08 14.77
CA ARG A 27 3.82 10.50 16.11
C ARG A 27 2.36 10.07 16.27
N ILE A 28 1.41 10.87 15.79
CA ILE A 28 -0.02 10.53 15.83
C ILE A 28 -0.28 9.24 15.03
N ILE A 29 0.26 9.15 13.81
CA ILE A 29 0.09 7.96 12.96
C ILE A 29 0.70 6.72 13.61
N ARG A 30 1.90 6.83 14.19
CA ARG A 30 2.53 5.74 14.97
C ARG A 30 1.63 5.28 16.12
N TYR A 31 1.04 6.22 16.84
CA TYR A 31 0.15 5.92 17.96
C TYR A 31 -1.14 5.20 17.51
N LEU A 32 -1.74 5.62 16.39
CA LEU A 32 -2.90 4.97 15.80
C LEU A 32 -2.58 3.51 15.40
N PHE A 33 -1.41 3.28 14.78
CA PHE A 33 -0.97 1.93 14.44
C PHE A 33 -0.64 1.05 15.64
N SER A 34 -0.04 1.60 16.72
CA SER A 34 0.29 0.81 17.91
C SER A 34 -0.92 0.34 18.71
N ASN A 35 -2.06 1.02 18.56
CA ASN A 35 -3.32 0.72 19.27
C ASN A 35 -4.34 -0.02 18.40
N THR A 36 -3.90 -0.63 17.31
CA THR A 36 -4.78 -1.44 16.46
C THR A 36 -4.90 -2.85 17.02
N GLU A 37 -6.02 -3.13 17.69
CA GLU A 37 -6.46 -4.48 18.04
C GLU A 37 -7.60 -4.94 17.14
N LEU A 38 -7.49 -6.15 16.63
CA LEU A 38 -8.50 -6.79 15.81
C LEU A 38 -9.22 -7.86 16.62
N SER A 39 -10.50 -8.04 16.33
CA SER A 39 -11.31 -9.08 16.93
C SER A 39 -12.36 -9.51 15.92
N ILE A 40 -12.53 -10.81 15.75
CA ILE A 40 -13.48 -11.39 14.79
C ILE A 40 -14.78 -11.70 15.54
N LYS A 41 -15.92 -11.36 14.96
CA LYS A 41 -17.24 -11.76 15.44
C LYS A 41 -17.96 -12.51 14.32
N LEU A 42 -18.13 -13.81 14.49
CA LEU A 42 -18.92 -14.64 13.58
C LEU A 42 -20.40 -14.55 13.94
N LYS A 43 -21.28 -14.67 12.93
CA LYS A 43 -22.72 -14.64 13.13
C LYS A 43 -23.14 -15.80 14.02
N GLY A 44 -23.80 -15.50 15.15
CA GLY A 44 -24.24 -16.50 16.12
C GLY A 44 -23.16 -16.94 17.12
N SER A 45 -21.97 -16.33 17.10
CA SER A 45 -20.88 -16.64 18.03
C SER A 45 -20.51 -15.43 18.90
N SER A 46 -19.91 -15.72 20.05
CA SER A 46 -19.26 -14.72 20.91
C SER A 46 -18.10 -14.06 20.15
N LYS A 47 -17.82 -12.79 20.48
CA LYS A 47 -16.66 -12.07 19.97
C LYS A 47 -15.39 -12.83 20.38
N THR A 48 -14.47 -13.04 19.43
CA THR A 48 -13.16 -13.64 19.73
C THR A 48 -12.31 -12.72 20.59
N GLN A 49 -11.29 -13.29 21.24
CA GLN A 49 -10.29 -12.51 21.96
C GLN A 49 -9.57 -11.55 21.00
N SER A 50 -9.37 -10.31 21.44
CA SER A 50 -8.62 -9.33 20.66
C SER A 50 -7.17 -9.78 20.44
N PHE A 51 -6.64 -9.50 19.26
CA PHE A 51 -5.24 -9.73 18.92
C PHE A 51 -4.66 -8.48 18.24
N LYS A 52 -3.35 -8.29 18.37
CA LYS A 52 -2.65 -7.17 17.74
C LYS A 52 -2.32 -7.49 16.29
N SER A 53 -2.52 -6.54 15.38
CA SER A 53 -1.99 -6.62 14.03
C SER A 53 -0.76 -5.73 13.89
N ASN A 54 0.31 -6.28 13.32
CA ASN A 54 1.56 -5.57 13.03
C ASN A 54 1.76 -5.30 11.53
N ILE A 55 0.82 -5.73 10.69
CA ILE A 55 0.84 -5.55 9.25
C ILE A 55 -0.43 -4.83 8.79
N GLY A 56 -0.33 -4.14 7.66
CA GLY A 56 -1.46 -3.49 7.04
C GLY A 56 -1.92 -2.23 7.76
N THR A 57 -2.91 -1.56 7.19
CA THR A 57 -3.61 -0.45 7.83
C THR A 57 -4.97 -0.90 8.32
N PRO A 58 -5.50 -0.35 9.43
CA PRO A 58 -6.86 -0.65 9.88
C PRO A 58 -7.88 -0.34 8.79
N GLN A 59 -8.59 -1.36 8.28
CA GLN A 59 -9.64 -1.13 7.29
C GLN A 59 -10.87 -0.47 7.93
N GLY A 60 -11.47 0.50 7.24
CA GLY A 60 -12.62 1.26 7.74
C GLY A 60 -12.27 2.57 8.46
N ASP A 61 -10.98 2.91 8.58
CA ASP A 61 -10.55 4.26 8.97
C ASP A 61 -10.35 5.17 7.74
N SER A 62 -10.65 6.45 7.90
CA SER A 62 -10.52 7.50 6.88
C SER A 62 -9.08 7.79 6.47
N LEU A 63 -8.11 7.51 7.34
CA LEU A 63 -6.70 7.73 7.05
C LEU A 63 -6.08 6.60 6.20
N SER A 64 -6.61 5.38 6.31
CA SER A 64 -6.06 4.20 5.65
C SER A 64 -5.99 4.31 4.12
N PRO A 65 -7.00 4.81 3.39
CA PRO A 65 -6.91 5.04 1.94
C PRO A 65 -5.77 5.98 1.55
N VAL A 66 -5.57 7.06 2.30
CA VAL A 66 -4.51 8.05 2.03
C VAL A 66 -3.13 7.44 2.23
N LEU A 67 -2.97 6.67 3.32
CA LEU A 67 -1.73 5.96 3.61
C LEU A 67 -1.41 4.88 2.56
N PHE A 68 -2.44 4.20 2.07
CA PHE A 68 -2.30 3.23 0.99
C PHE A 68 -1.82 3.91 -0.31
N VAL A 69 -2.37 5.07 -0.68
CA VAL A 69 -1.92 5.82 -1.86
C VAL A 69 -0.44 6.20 -1.76
N VAL A 70 0.03 6.66 -0.59
CA VAL A 70 1.47 6.97 -0.38
C VAL A 70 2.34 5.73 -0.58
N TYR A 71 1.90 4.59 -0.07
CA TYR A 71 2.61 3.31 -0.22
C TYR A 71 2.63 2.83 -1.68
N LEU A 72 1.48 2.90 -2.35
CA LEU A 72 1.31 2.51 -3.76
C LEU A 72 2.18 3.38 -4.67
N GLU A 73 2.20 4.69 -4.47
CA GLU A 73 3.04 5.62 -5.24
C GLU A 73 4.54 5.29 -5.09
N HIS A 74 4.99 4.84 -3.91
CA HIS A 74 6.37 4.37 -3.76
C HIS A 74 6.67 3.14 -4.63
N ALA A 75 5.75 2.19 -4.71
CA ALA A 75 5.88 1.02 -5.58
C ALA A 75 5.86 1.42 -7.07
N LEU A 76 4.91 2.27 -7.47
CA LEU A 76 4.77 2.74 -8.85
C LEU A 76 5.97 3.56 -9.31
N LYS A 77 6.56 4.40 -8.45
CA LYS A 77 7.81 5.11 -8.75
C LYS A 77 8.95 4.17 -9.13
N ASN A 78 9.03 2.98 -8.52
CA ASN A 78 10.04 2.00 -8.88
C ASN A 78 9.76 1.37 -10.25
N ILE A 79 8.48 1.12 -10.56
CA ILE A 79 8.06 0.60 -11.87
C ILE A 79 8.33 1.62 -12.98
N ARG A 80 7.92 2.88 -12.80
CA ARG A 80 8.16 3.97 -13.78
C ARG A 80 9.65 4.19 -14.09
N LYS A 81 10.52 4.05 -13.10
CA LYS A 81 11.98 4.11 -13.32
C LYS A 81 12.46 3.01 -14.26
N ILE A 82 11.90 1.81 -14.13
CA ILE A 82 12.22 0.70 -15.01
C ILE A 82 11.61 0.96 -16.39
N GLU A 83 10.35 1.37 -16.46
CA GLU A 83 9.66 1.72 -17.71
C GLU A 83 10.48 2.70 -18.55
N THR A 84 10.97 3.79 -17.96
CA THR A 84 11.78 4.79 -18.68
C THR A 84 13.05 4.22 -19.34
N LEU A 85 13.52 3.03 -18.94
CA LEU A 85 14.64 2.33 -19.56
C LEU A 85 14.24 1.51 -20.79
N TYR A 86 12.97 1.10 -20.91
CA TYR A 86 12.51 0.14 -21.92
C TYR A 86 11.43 0.71 -22.87
N THR A 87 10.55 1.60 -22.41
CA THR A 87 9.44 2.17 -23.18
C THR A 87 9.29 3.67 -22.89
N GLN A 88 9.06 4.49 -23.93
CA GLN A 88 8.91 5.95 -23.76
C GLN A 88 7.45 6.42 -23.66
N ASN A 89 6.47 5.54 -23.90
CA ASN A 89 5.05 5.90 -23.99
C ASN A 89 4.13 4.82 -23.37
N THR A 90 4.24 4.54 -22.07
CA THR A 90 3.20 3.76 -21.36
C THR A 90 2.25 4.70 -20.61
N LEU A 91 0.95 4.48 -20.79
CA LEU A 91 -0.11 5.15 -20.03
C LEU A 91 -0.38 4.31 -18.78
N GLU A 92 -0.19 4.92 -17.61
CA GLU A 92 -0.54 4.33 -16.31
C GLU A 92 -1.95 4.79 -15.89
N LEU A 93 -2.83 3.82 -15.58
CA LEU A 93 -4.18 4.04 -15.08
C LEU A 93 -4.28 3.37 -13.70
N ALA A 94 -4.46 4.17 -12.64
CA ALA A 94 -4.52 3.65 -11.27
C ALA A 94 -5.82 4.10 -10.57
N TYR A 95 -6.53 3.14 -9.97
CA TYR A 95 -7.69 3.39 -9.13
C TYR A 95 -7.71 2.42 -7.94
N ALA A 96 -7.66 2.97 -6.73
CA ALA A 96 -7.53 2.16 -5.51
C ALA A 96 -6.36 1.16 -5.62
N ASP A 97 -6.61 -0.15 -5.49
CA ASP A 97 -5.58 -1.20 -5.63
C ASP A 97 -5.41 -1.74 -7.05
N ASP A 98 -6.23 -1.28 -8.01
CA ASP A 98 -6.13 -1.66 -9.41
C ASP A 98 -5.23 -0.69 -10.16
N VAL A 99 -4.23 -1.23 -10.87
CA VAL A 99 -3.30 -0.46 -11.71
C VAL A 99 -3.10 -1.19 -13.02
N ASP A 100 -3.33 -0.48 -14.12
CA ASP A 100 -3.14 -0.95 -15.49
C ASP A 100 -2.10 -0.09 -16.23
N PHE A 101 -1.33 -0.74 -17.11
CA PHE A 101 -0.33 -0.11 -17.96
C PHE A 101 -0.67 -0.37 -19.43
N VAL A 102 -0.81 0.68 -20.23
CA VAL A 102 -1.17 0.59 -21.65
C VAL A 102 -0.04 1.15 -22.50
N SER A 103 0.56 0.32 -23.35
CA SER A 103 1.70 0.70 -24.23
C SER A 103 1.28 0.65 -25.70
N THR A 104 1.82 1.56 -26.51
CA THR A 104 1.66 1.55 -27.98
C THR A 104 2.72 0.71 -28.71
N THR A 105 3.78 0.31 -28.01
CA THR A 105 4.82 -0.62 -28.48
C THR A 105 4.53 -2.03 -27.97
N ASP A 106 4.92 -3.06 -28.76
CA ASP A 106 4.64 -4.48 -28.49
C ASP A 106 4.96 -4.88 -27.03
N PHE A 107 4.14 -5.79 -26.51
CA PHE A 107 4.11 -6.22 -25.10
C PHE A 107 5.51 -6.47 -24.52
N VAL A 108 5.92 -5.60 -23.59
CA VAL A 108 6.95 -5.95 -22.62
C VAL A 108 6.23 -6.56 -21.43
N ASP A 109 6.43 -7.86 -21.21
CA ASP A 109 5.89 -8.54 -20.05
C ASP A 109 6.59 -8.03 -18.78
N VAL A 110 5.86 -7.25 -17.98
CA VAL A 110 6.34 -6.66 -16.74
C VAL A 110 6.65 -7.74 -15.69
N GLU A 111 6.09 -8.95 -15.81
CA GLU A 111 6.44 -10.07 -14.95
C GLU A 111 7.86 -10.60 -15.21
N THR A 112 8.41 -10.36 -16.40
CA THR A 112 9.79 -10.78 -16.75
C THR A 112 10.85 -9.87 -16.13
N ILE A 113 10.47 -8.67 -15.67
CA ILE A 113 11.38 -7.64 -15.13
C ILE A 113 11.91 -8.00 -13.73
N LYS A 114 11.29 -8.94 -13.01
CA LYS A 114 11.65 -9.28 -11.61
C LYS A 114 12.84 -10.25 -11.44
N LYS A 115 13.73 -10.41 -12.42
CA LYS A 115 14.84 -11.39 -12.36
C LYS A 115 16.22 -10.76 -12.56
N GLU A 116 16.58 -9.72 -11.82
CA GLU A 116 17.98 -9.36 -11.54
C GLU A 116 18.15 -8.85 -10.11
#